data_AF-A0A7X5DH74-F1
#
_entry.id   AF-A0A7X5DH74-F1
#
_cell.length_a   1.000
_cell.length_b   1.000
_cell.length_c   1.000
_cell.angle_alpha   90.00
_cell.angle_beta   90.00
_cell.angle_gamma   90.00
#
_symmetry.space_group_name_H-M   'P 1'
#
loop_
_entity.id
_entity.type
_entity.pdbx_description
1 polymer ?
#
loop_
_entity_poly.entity_id
_entity_poly.type
_entity_poly.pdbx_seq_one_letter_code
_entity_poly.pdbx_strand_id
1 'polypeptide(L)' 'PSRTFDQNRSARLSRILRSYPGRDAVVLMVQQADGRRFRAELPVSVDAQSPIMKAEIRDLFEQEVMIA' A
#
# COMPACT_ATOMS: atom_id res chain seq x y z
N PRO A 1 19.74 -5.09 3.95
CA PRO A 1 18.71 -5.36 2.93
C PRO A 1 17.33 -4.96 3.44
N SER A 2 16.88 -3.75 3.07
CA SER A 2 15.63 -3.14 3.49
C SER A 2 14.42 -3.95 3.01
N ARG A 3 13.77 -4.67 3.94
CA ARG A 3 12.63 -5.58 3.70
C ARG A 3 11.25 -4.93 3.89
N THR A 4 11.13 -3.61 3.79
CA THR A 4 9.90 -2.91 4.25
C THR A 4 8.81 -2.77 3.18
N PHE A 5 9.11 -3.00 1.90
CA PHE A 5 8.10 -3.16 0.85
C PHE A 5 8.56 -4.24 -0.14
N ASP A 6 8.13 -5.48 0.10
CA ASP A 6 8.50 -6.64 -0.73
C ASP A 6 7.50 -6.87 -1.88
N GLN A 7 7.89 -7.71 -2.83
CA GLN A 7 7.08 -8.02 -4.01
C GLN A 7 5.71 -8.61 -3.63
N ASN A 8 5.63 -9.42 -2.57
CA ASN A 8 4.37 -10.00 -2.11
C ASN A 8 3.41 -8.94 -1.56
N ARG A 9 3.88 -8.02 -0.72
CA ARG A 9 3.06 -6.89 -0.24
C ARG A 9 2.59 -6.01 -1.39
N SER A 10 3.45 -5.74 -2.37
CA SER A 10 3.09 -4.94 -3.55
C SER A 10 1.98 -5.59 -4.38
N ALA A 11 2.02 -6.92 -4.55
CA ALA A 11 1.00 -7.67 -5.28
C ALA A 11 -0.32 -7.72 -4.51
N ARG A 12 -0.26 -7.89 -3.18
CA ARG A 12 -1.45 -7.90 -2.32
C ARG A 12 -2.11 -6.52 -2.25
N LEU A 13 -1.32 -5.45 -2.11
CA LEU A 13 -1.81 -4.07 -2.22
C LEU A 13 -2.52 -3.84 -3.55
N SER A 14 -1.89 -4.24 -4.66
CA SER A 14 -2.46 -4.08 -6.00
C SER A 14 -3.80 -4.79 -6.15
N ARG A 15 -3.96 -5.97 -5.51
CA ARG A 15 -5.24 -6.70 -5.48
C ARG A 15 -6.29 -5.97 -4.66
N ILE A 16 -5.95 -5.50 -3.45
CA ILE A 16 -6.86 -4.73 -2.60
C ILE A 16 -7.39 -3.51 -3.36
N LEU A 17 -6.50 -2.69 -3.92
CA LEU A 17 -6.90 -1.47 -4.64
C LEU A 17 -7.85 -1.75 -5.81
N ARG A 18 -7.63 -2.86 -6.55
CA ARG A 18 -8.51 -3.25 -7.67
C ARG A 18 -9.89 -3.74 -7.23
N SER A 19 -10.05 -4.20 -5.99
CA SER A 19 -11.34 -4.65 -5.45
C SER A 19 -12.27 -3.49 -5.04
N TYR A 20 -11.74 -2.26 -4.94
CA TYR A 20 -12.48 -1.08 -4.50
C TYR A 20 -12.40 0.06 -5.53
N PRO A 21 -12.91 -0.13 -6.76
CA PRO A 21 -12.80 0.88 -7.80
C PRO A 21 -13.56 2.17 -7.45
N GLY A 22 -13.01 3.31 -7.86
CA GLY A 22 -13.64 4.62 -7.67
C GLY A 22 -12.96 5.69 -8.53
N ARG A 23 -13.01 6.94 -8.08
CA ARG A 23 -12.54 8.10 -8.86
C ARG A 23 -11.23 8.71 -8.33
N ASP A 24 -10.75 8.23 -7.19
CA ASP A 24 -9.59 8.81 -6.51
C ASP A 24 -8.31 8.15 -7.00
N ALA A 25 -7.33 8.96 -7.42
CA ALA A 25 -6.03 8.47 -7.86
C ALA A 25 -5.21 7.94 -6.67
N VAL A 26 -4.39 6.91 -6.91
CA VAL A 26 -3.53 6.32 -5.88
C VAL A 26 -2.07 6.69 -6.13
N VAL A 27 -1.43 7.26 -5.10
CA VAL A 27 -0.01 7.57 -5.08
C VAL A 27 0.65 6.77 -3.97
N LEU A 28 1.67 5.98 -4.32
CA LEU A 28 2.50 5.25 -3.38
C LEU A 28 3.74 6.09 -3.03
N MET A 29 4.03 6.23 -1.74
CA MET A 29 5.26 6.85 -1.25
C MET A 29 6.09 5.80 -0.50
N VAL A 30 7.29 5.51 -1.00
CA VAL A 30 8.22 4.56 -0.38
C VAL A 30 9.40 5.34 0.19
N GLN A 31 9.64 5.19 1.49
CA GLN A 31 10.87 5.65 2.11
C GLN A 31 11.87 4.51 2.16
N GLN A 32 13.06 4.74 1.61
CA GLN A 32 14.17 3.80 1.66
C GLN A 32 14.99 4.03 2.93
N ALA A 33 15.73 3.01 3.36
CA ALA A 33 16.55 3.05 4.56
C ALA A 33 17.69 4.09 4.49
N ASP A 34 18.09 4.50 3.29
CA ASP A 34 19.08 5.56 3.04
C ASP A 34 18.48 6.98 3.06
N GLY A 35 17.20 7.11 3.43
CA GLY A 35 16.48 8.38 3.50
C GLY A 35 15.88 8.85 2.17
N ARG A 36 16.11 8.13 1.06
CA ARG A 36 15.50 8.48 -0.23
C ARG A 36 14.00 8.21 -0.20
N ARG A 37 13.26 9.02 -0.94
CA ARG A 37 11.81 8.89 -1.12
C ARG A 37 11.50 8.62 -2.58
N PHE A 38 10.75 7.57 -2.84
CA PHE A 38 10.21 7.24 -4.15
C PHE A 38 8.71 7.50 -4.16
N ARG A 39 8.23 8.22 -5.16
CA ARG A 39 6.81 8.47 -5.41
C ARG A 39 6.43 7.75 -6.70
N ALA A 40 5.39 6.93 -6.64
CA ALA A 40 4.84 6.24 -7.80
C ALA A 40 3.34 6.50 -7.90
N GLU A 41 2.88 6.86 -9.09
CA GLU A 41 1.45 6.88 -9.40
C GLU A 41 1.07 5.49 -9.87
N LEU A 42 0.04 4.91 -9.25
CA LEU A 42 -0.44 3.59 -9.63
C LEU A 42 -1.51 3.76 -10.72
N PRO A 43 -1.54 2.90 -11.75
CA PRO A 43 -2.55 2.95 -12.82
C PRO A 43 -3.87 2.33 -12.35
N VAL A 44 -4.38 2.79 -11.20
CA VAL A 44 -5.66 2.39 -10.62
C VAL A 44 -6.32 3.61 -9.98
N SER A 45 -7.65 3.61 -9.93
CA SER A 45 -8.45 4.58 -9.20
C SER A 45 -9.36 3.85 -8.24
N VAL A 46 -9.50 4.39 -7.02
CA VAL A 46 -10.21 3.73 -5.93
C VAL A 46 -11.28 4.62 -5.33
N ASP A 47 -12.16 4.05 -4.52
CA ASP A 47 -13.02 4.80 -3.61
C ASP A 47 -12.24 5.12 -2.32
N ALA A 48 -11.70 6.34 -2.22
CA ALA A 48 -10.95 6.76 -1.04
C ALA A 48 -11.84 6.92 0.22
N GLN A 49 -13.17 6.85 0.10
CA GLN A 49 -14.08 6.86 1.24
C GLN A 49 -14.35 5.46 1.80
N SER A 50 -14.02 4.39 1.06
CA SER A 50 -14.26 3.00 1.50
C SER A 50 -13.55 2.69 2.83
N PRO A 51 -14.30 2.47 3.93
CA PRO A 51 -13.71 2.12 5.22
C PRO A 51 -13.12 0.70 5.21
N ILE A 52 -13.70 -0.20 4.40
CA ILE A 52 -13.25 -1.59 4.27
C ILE A 52 -11.89 -1.64 3.57
N MET A 53 -11.72 -0.90 2.47
CA MET A 53 -10.43 -0.79 1.77
C MET A 53 -9.34 -0.29 2.71
N LYS A 54 -9.61 0.78 3.48
CA LYS A 54 -8.65 1.34 4.44
C LYS A 54 -8.26 0.31 5.50
N ALA A 55 -9.21 -0.48 6.00
CA ALA A 55 -8.94 -1.53 6.96
C ALA A 55 -8.06 -2.66 6.39
N GLU A 56 -8.30 -3.09 5.15
CA GLU A 56 -7.46 -4.10 4.49
C GLU A 56 -6.04 -3.60 4.18
N ILE A 57 -5.91 -2.36 3.70
CA ILE A 57 -4.59 -1.73 3.50
C ILE A 57 -3.86 -1.64 4.83
N ARG A 58 -4.55 -1.28 5.91
CA ARG A 58 -3.97 -1.22 7.25
C ARG A 58 -3.48 -2.60 7.72
N ASP A 59 -4.32 -3.65 7.60
CA ASP A 59 -3.92 -5.03 7.92
C ASP A 59 -2.67 -5.48 7.13
N LEU A 60 -2.59 -5.12 5.85
CA LEU A 60 -1.42 -5.45 5.02
C LEU A 60 -0.09 -4.90 5.57
N PHE A 61 -0.11 -3.76 6.25
CA PHE A 61 1.11 -3.08 6.73
C PHE A 61 1.31 -3.14 8.25
N GLU A 62 0.26 -3.40 9.04
CA GLU A 62 0.35 -3.54 10.50
C GLU A 62 0.78 -4.94 10.96
N GLN A 63 0.80 -5.94 10.08
CA GLN A 63 1.28 -7.30 10.38
C GLN A 63 2.78 -7.39 10.77
N GLU A 64 3.51 -6.27 10.83
CA GLU A 64 4.94 -6.23 11.16
C GLU A 64 5.27 -5.77 12.59
N VAL A 65 4.29 -5.69 13.50
CA VAL A 65 4.57 -5.47 14.94
C VAL A 65 4.00 -6.61 15.78
N MET A 66 4.75 -7.72 15.86
CA MET A 66 4.77 -8.68 16.98
C MET A 66 6.00 -9.60 16.83
N ILE A 67 7.21 -9.03 16.90
CA ILE A 67 8.40 -9.73 17.41
C ILE A 67 9.21 -8.74 18.24
N ALA A 68 8.95 -8.74 19.55
CA ALA A 68 9.91 -8.50 20.62
C ALA A 68 9.32 -9.06 21.92
#